data_AF-A0A939XVM8-F1
#
_entry.id   AF-A0A939XVM8-F1
#
_cell.length_a   1.000
_cell.length_b   1.000
_cell.length_c   1.000
_cell.angle_alpha   90.00
_cell.angle_beta   90.00
_cell.angle_gamma   90.00
#
_symmetry.space_group_name_H-M   'P 1'
#
loop_
_entity.id
_entity.type
_entity.pdbx_description
1 polymer ?
#
loop_
_entity_poly.entity_id
_entity_poly.type
_entity_poly.pdbx_seq_one_letter_code
_entity_poly.pdbx_strand_id
1 'polypeptide(L)'
;VDSFDIHTRMTEVVGTLDEAAKAGNAVAITAAGWDPGTDSVVRALFEAMVPSGTSFTNFGRGRSMGHSVAARAIPGVADATSITIPLGGGRHSRLVYVVLEEGASLDTVKAAIKADPYFASDPLEVRQVSKEEMPFVADASHGVLLERVGASGLTSNQHLTFDMRINNPALTAQVLVSCARAAVRMKAEGCVSSYTLIDIPPVKLLPGERMANVARLV
;
A
#
# COMPACT_ATOMS: atom_id res chain seq x y z
N VAL A 1 -14.89 -5.46 -5.25
CA VAL A 1 -13.73 -4.55 -5.11
C VAL A 1 -13.16 -4.78 -3.73
N ASP A 2 -11.87 -5.04 -3.62
CA ASP A 2 -11.17 -5.27 -2.35
C ASP A 2 -9.80 -4.56 -2.34
N SER A 3 -9.19 -4.48 -1.17
CA SER A 3 -7.85 -3.91 -0.95
C SER A 3 -6.86 -4.98 -0.49
N PHE A 4 -6.87 -6.18 -1.10
CA PHE A 4 -5.89 -7.22 -0.80
C PHE A 4 -4.45 -6.69 -0.99
N ASP A 5 -3.60 -6.84 0.02
CA ASP A 5 -2.30 -6.14 0.11
C ASP A 5 -1.09 -7.09 0.22
N ILE A 6 -1.29 -8.41 0.13
CA ILE A 6 -0.19 -9.37 0.16
C ILE A 6 0.40 -9.53 -1.23
N HIS A 7 1.40 -8.70 -1.55
CA HIS A 7 2.05 -8.64 -2.87
C HIS A 7 2.54 -10.00 -3.39
N THR A 8 3.10 -10.86 -2.54
CA THR A 8 3.65 -12.17 -2.94
C THR A 8 2.60 -13.17 -3.40
N ARG A 9 1.32 -12.95 -3.05
CA ARG A 9 0.18 -13.80 -3.43
C ARG A 9 -0.75 -13.11 -4.44
N MET A 10 -0.35 -11.96 -4.97
CA MET A 10 -1.22 -11.13 -5.79
C MET A 10 -1.69 -11.87 -7.05
N THR A 11 -0.79 -12.53 -7.76
CA THR A 11 -1.10 -13.25 -9.01
C THR A 11 -2.05 -14.44 -8.78
N GLU A 12 -1.87 -15.17 -7.69
CA GLU A 12 -2.76 -16.25 -7.23
C GLU A 12 -4.18 -15.73 -7.01
N VAL A 13 -4.31 -14.62 -6.26
CA VAL A 13 -5.60 -14.00 -5.95
C VAL A 13 -6.28 -13.45 -7.20
N VAL A 14 -5.53 -12.77 -8.08
CA VAL A 14 -6.05 -12.27 -9.36
C VAL A 14 -6.61 -13.42 -10.20
N GLY A 15 -5.89 -14.55 -10.31
CA GLY A 15 -6.34 -15.73 -11.05
C GLY A 15 -7.60 -16.37 -10.46
N THR A 16 -7.63 -16.55 -9.13
CA THR A 16 -8.80 -17.11 -8.43
C THR A 16 -10.04 -16.22 -8.59
N LEU A 17 -9.86 -14.89 -8.48
CA LEU A 17 -10.94 -13.94 -8.69
C LEU A 17 -11.40 -13.87 -10.14
N ASP A 18 -10.50 -14.12 -11.10
CA ASP A 18 -10.85 -14.14 -12.52
C ASP A 18 -11.83 -15.28 -12.83
N GLU A 19 -11.53 -16.49 -12.37
CA GLU A 19 -12.40 -17.65 -12.52
C GLU A 19 -13.79 -17.39 -11.91
N ALA A 20 -13.81 -16.88 -10.68
CA ALA A 20 -15.05 -16.54 -9.99
C ALA A 20 -15.83 -15.41 -10.68
N ALA A 21 -15.14 -14.37 -11.16
CA ALA A 21 -15.75 -13.25 -11.85
C ALA A 21 -16.37 -13.69 -13.19
N LYS A 22 -15.68 -14.55 -13.95
CA LYS A 22 -16.20 -15.13 -15.19
C LYS A 22 -17.41 -16.01 -14.95
N ALA A 23 -17.35 -16.92 -13.98
CA ALA A 23 -18.49 -17.77 -13.61
C ALA A 23 -19.70 -16.94 -13.12
N GLY A 24 -19.44 -15.87 -12.38
CA GLY A 24 -20.48 -14.97 -11.85
C GLY A 24 -20.91 -13.84 -12.79
N ASN A 25 -20.37 -13.78 -14.02
CA ASN A 25 -20.60 -12.67 -14.95
C ASN A 25 -20.36 -11.29 -14.29
N ALA A 26 -19.25 -11.14 -13.57
CA ALA A 26 -18.93 -9.98 -12.74
C ALA A 26 -17.60 -9.32 -13.14
N VAL A 27 -17.39 -8.10 -12.64
CA VAL A 27 -16.09 -7.42 -12.66
C VAL A 27 -15.54 -7.43 -11.25
N ALA A 28 -14.37 -8.04 -11.07
CA ALA A 28 -13.63 -8.00 -9.82
C ALA A 28 -12.46 -7.03 -9.96
N ILE A 29 -12.29 -6.11 -9.00
CA ILE A 29 -11.08 -5.29 -8.90
C ILE A 29 -10.47 -5.59 -7.55
N THR A 30 -9.27 -6.15 -7.55
CA THR A 30 -8.52 -6.48 -6.34
C THR A 30 -7.35 -5.50 -6.18
N ALA A 31 -6.73 -5.49 -5.00
CA ALA A 31 -5.57 -4.65 -4.72
C ALA A 31 -5.86 -3.14 -4.92
N ALA A 32 -7.09 -2.73 -4.61
CA ALA A 32 -7.51 -1.34 -4.74
C ALA A 32 -7.17 -0.54 -3.48
N GLY A 33 -5.94 -0.02 -3.45
CA GLY A 33 -5.44 0.90 -2.44
C GLY A 33 -4.46 1.91 -3.03
N TRP A 34 -3.59 2.46 -2.19
CA TRP A 34 -2.48 3.28 -2.68
C TRP A 34 -1.27 2.40 -3.02
N ASP A 35 -0.89 1.45 -2.14
CA ASP A 35 0.06 0.39 -2.47
C ASP A 35 -0.32 -0.95 -1.78
N PRO A 36 -0.70 -1.99 -2.53
CA PRO A 36 -0.87 -2.02 -3.99
C PRO A 36 -2.01 -1.12 -4.48
N GLY A 37 -1.93 -0.67 -5.73
CA GLY A 37 -2.92 0.22 -6.34
C GLY A 37 -2.30 1.41 -7.09
N THR A 38 -2.55 2.66 -6.64
CA THR A 38 -2.08 3.86 -7.37
C THR A 38 -0.57 3.90 -7.56
N ASP A 39 0.21 3.47 -6.57
CA ASP A 39 1.67 3.40 -6.66
C ASP A 39 2.11 2.35 -7.69
N SER A 40 1.32 1.28 -7.85
CA SER A 40 1.57 0.26 -8.87
C SER A 40 1.34 0.83 -10.28
N VAL A 41 0.34 1.70 -10.46
CA VAL A 41 0.13 2.43 -11.72
C VAL A 41 1.30 3.37 -12.00
N VAL A 42 1.78 4.12 -10.99
CA VAL A 42 2.94 5.01 -11.16
C VAL A 42 4.20 4.22 -11.50
N ARG A 43 4.46 3.09 -10.84
CA ARG A 43 5.57 2.19 -11.18
C ARG A 43 5.48 1.67 -12.61
N ALA A 44 4.29 1.24 -13.04
CA ALA A 44 4.07 0.81 -14.43
C ALA A 44 4.34 1.95 -15.43
N LEU A 45 3.91 3.18 -15.14
CA LEU A 45 4.21 4.35 -15.98
C LEU A 45 5.71 4.69 -15.99
N PHE A 46 6.39 4.58 -14.85
CA PHE A 46 7.83 4.78 -14.75
C PHE A 46 8.60 3.78 -15.63
N GLU A 47 8.24 2.51 -15.60
CA GLU A 47 8.83 1.49 -16.46
C GLU A 47 8.47 1.70 -17.94
N ALA A 48 7.25 2.13 -18.26
CA ALA A 48 6.86 2.44 -19.63
C ALA A 48 7.66 3.62 -20.22
N MET A 49 7.92 4.67 -19.43
CA MET A 49 8.69 5.84 -19.87
C MET A 49 10.20 5.57 -19.95
N VAL A 50 10.72 4.78 -19.00
CA VAL A 50 12.15 4.51 -18.82
C VAL A 50 12.30 3.00 -18.72
N PRO A 51 12.31 2.21 -19.81
CA PRO A 51 12.24 0.75 -19.74
C PRO A 51 13.46 0.08 -19.09
N SER A 52 14.63 0.71 -19.15
CA SER A 52 15.87 0.18 -18.57
C SER A 52 16.29 1.04 -17.38
N GLY A 53 16.49 0.45 -16.20
CA GLY A 53 16.91 1.21 -15.02
C GLY A 53 16.61 0.52 -13.70
N THR A 54 16.88 1.23 -12.61
CA THR A 54 16.63 0.78 -11.24
C THR A 54 15.52 1.60 -10.62
N SER A 55 14.67 0.95 -9.83
CA SER A 55 13.60 1.60 -9.07
C SER A 55 13.75 1.36 -7.57
N PHE A 56 13.46 2.39 -6.79
CA PHE A 56 13.41 2.33 -5.33
C PHE A 56 12.03 2.77 -4.84
N THR A 57 11.51 2.09 -3.82
CA THR A 57 10.24 2.43 -3.18
C THR A 57 10.49 2.62 -1.69
N ASN A 58 10.45 3.87 -1.23
CA ASN A 58 10.67 4.21 0.16
C ASN A 58 9.32 4.56 0.79
N PHE A 59 8.91 3.79 1.79
CA PHE A 59 7.63 3.97 2.47
C PHE A 59 7.83 4.76 3.74
N GLY A 60 6.86 5.58 4.06
CA GLY A 60 6.81 6.34 5.30
C GLY A 60 7.50 7.71 5.24
N ARG A 61 7.59 8.41 6.37
CA ARG A 61 7.10 7.99 7.70
C ARG A 61 5.59 7.70 7.70
N GLY A 62 5.17 6.62 8.35
CA GLY A 62 3.75 6.31 8.49
C GLY A 62 3.45 4.94 9.10
N ARG A 63 2.21 4.76 9.56
CA ARG A 63 1.81 3.51 10.23
C ARG A 63 1.67 2.35 9.25
N SER A 64 2.33 1.24 9.57
CA SER A 64 2.11 -0.05 8.93
C SER A 64 1.01 -0.82 9.65
N MET A 65 -0.11 -1.06 8.97
CA MET A 65 -1.26 -1.76 9.55
C MET A 65 -0.93 -3.23 9.89
N GLY A 66 -0.31 -3.97 8.96
CA GLY A 66 0.07 -5.37 9.16
C GLY A 66 1.03 -5.56 10.33
N HIS A 67 2.10 -4.77 10.40
CA HIS A 67 3.04 -4.82 11.54
C HIS A 67 2.36 -4.41 12.85
N SER A 68 1.43 -3.45 12.83
CA SER A 68 0.69 -3.09 14.05
C SER A 68 -0.17 -4.26 14.56
N VAL A 69 -0.77 -5.04 13.65
CA VAL A 69 -1.51 -6.26 14.00
C VAL A 69 -0.57 -7.33 14.56
N ALA A 70 0.57 -7.57 13.90
CA ALA A 70 1.56 -8.53 14.38
C ALA A 70 2.08 -8.17 15.78
N ALA A 71 2.38 -6.90 16.03
CA ALA A 71 2.81 -6.44 17.36
C ALA A 71 1.72 -6.64 18.43
N ARG A 72 0.45 -6.38 18.12
CA ARG A 72 -0.68 -6.62 19.04
C ARG A 72 -0.93 -8.11 19.32
N ALA A 73 -0.47 -9.01 18.46
CA ALA A 73 -0.61 -10.45 18.67
C ALA A 73 0.42 -11.02 19.64
N ILE A 74 1.44 -10.24 20.04
CA ILE A 74 2.46 -10.67 20.99
C ILE A 74 1.87 -10.70 22.41
N PRO A 75 2.02 -11.81 23.16
CA PRO A 75 1.57 -11.88 24.56
C PRO A 75 2.17 -10.77 25.43
N GLY A 76 1.35 -10.16 26.30
CA GLY A 76 1.76 -9.03 27.13
C GLY A 76 1.61 -7.66 26.47
N VAL A 77 1.12 -7.60 25.22
CA VAL A 77 0.81 -6.35 24.52
C VAL A 77 -0.69 -6.08 24.56
N ALA A 78 -1.09 -5.02 25.26
CA ALA A 78 -2.49 -4.57 25.33
C ALA A 78 -2.90 -3.78 24.07
N ASP A 79 -1.98 -2.98 23.52
CA ASP A 79 -2.15 -2.29 22.24
C ASP A 79 -0.77 -1.98 21.62
N ALA A 80 -0.71 -1.82 20.31
CA ALA A 80 0.52 -1.44 19.62
C ALA A 80 0.26 -0.74 18.29
N THR A 81 1.21 0.12 17.91
CA THR A 81 1.30 0.71 16.58
C THR A 81 2.73 0.63 16.06
N SER A 82 2.89 0.21 14.81
CA SER A 82 4.19 0.15 14.13
C SER A 82 4.29 1.24 13.08
N ILE A 83 5.36 2.02 13.16
CA ILE A 83 5.69 3.09 12.22
C ILE A 83 6.83 2.63 11.32
N THR A 84 6.60 2.73 10.02
CA THR A 84 7.62 2.54 8.98
C THR A 84 8.42 3.83 8.82
N ILE A 85 9.73 3.73 8.84
CA ILE A 85 10.66 4.85 8.62
C ILE A 85 11.57 4.49 7.44
N PRO A 86 11.61 5.30 6.36
CA PRO A 86 12.48 5.01 5.23
C PRO A 86 13.95 5.27 5.60
N LEU A 87 14.82 4.33 5.24
CA LEU A 87 16.29 4.47 5.34
C LEU A 87 16.93 4.80 3.98
N GLY A 88 16.14 4.80 2.90
CA GLY A 88 16.60 5.00 1.53
C GLY A 88 16.98 3.71 0.82
N GLY A 89 16.95 3.75 -0.52
CA GLY A 89 17.28 2.60 -1.36
C GLY A 89 16.31 1.42 -1.23
N GLY A 90 15.04 1.69 -0.87
CA GLY A 90 14.02 0.66 -0.66
C GLY A 90 14.12 -0.08 0.67
N ARG A 91 14.96 0.39 1.60
CA ARG A 91 15.10 -0.17 2.95
C ARG A 91 14.35 0.68 3.97
N HIS A 92 13.88 0.03 5.03
CA HIS A 92 13.08 0.67 6.07
C HIS A 92 13.54 0.20 7.44
N SER A 93 13.27 1.02 8.46
CA SER A 93 13.28 0.63 9.86
C SER A 93 11.86 0.68 10.43
N ARG A 94 11.68 0.03 11.57
CA ARG A 94 10.42 -0.03 12.30
C ARG A 94 10.58 0.62 13.68
N LEU A 95 9.66 1.52 13.99
CA LEU A 95 9.47 2.03 15.34
C LEU A 95 8.12 1.54 15.86
N VAL A 96 8.14 0.67 16.86
CA VAL A 96 6.93 0.08 17.46
C VAL A 96 6.68 0.74 18.81
N TYR A 97 5.49 1.30 18.97
CA TYR A 97 5.00 1.74 20.27
C TYR A 97 4.08 0.66 20.83
N VAL A 98 4.25 0.30 22.11
CA VAL A 98 3.45 -0.72 22.79
C VAL A 98 2.84 -0.17 24.08
N VAL A 99 1.59 -0.51 24.33
CA VAL A 99 0.97 -0.49 25.65
C VAL A 99 1.08 -1.91 26.20
N LEU A 100 1.64 -2.07 27.37
CA LEU A 100 1.79 -3.37 28.02
C LEU A 100 0.54 -3.75 28.80
N GLU A 101 0.26 -5.04 28.88
CA GLU A 101 -0.68 -5.59 29.86
C GLU A 101 -0.11 -5.45 31.28
N GLU A 102 -0.98 -5.51 32.29
CA GLU A 102 -0.55 -5.45 33.68
C GLU A 102 0.40 -6.61 34.02
N GLY A 103 1.56 -6.30 34.58
CA GLY A 103 2.58 -7.28 34.94
C GLY A 103 3.46 -7.76 33.77
N ALA A 104 3.23 -7.31 32.54
CA ALA A 104 4.09 -7.65 31.41
C ALA A 104 5.42 -6.88 31.43
N SER A 105 6.49 -7.53 30.97
CA SER A 105 7.83 -6.95 30.88
C SER A 105 8.10 -6.40 29.48
N LEU A 106 8.56 -5.14 29.40
CA LEU A 106 8.96 -4.52 28.14
C LEU A 106 10.07 -5.30 27.44
N ASP A 107 11.06 -5.81 28.19
CA ASP A 107 12.19 -6.54 27.60
C ASP A 107 11.74 -7.88 26.99
N THR A 108 10.81 -8.58 27.63
CA THR A 108 10.22 -9.80 27.10
C THR A 108 9.42 -9.52 25.82
N VAL A 109 8.57 -8.50 25.83
CA VAL A 109 7.79 -8.08 24.65
C VAL A 109 8.72 -7.64 23.51
N LYS A 110 9.75 -6.85 23.80
CA LYS A 110 10.73 -6.39 22.81
C LYS A 110 11.50 -7.55 22.18
N ALA A 111 11.91 -8.54 22.98
CA ALA A 111 12.56 -9.74 22.47
C ALA A 111 11.62 -10.57 21.58
N ALA A 112 10.35 -10.71 21.98
CA ALA A 112 9.34 -11.42 21.20
C ALA A 112 9.05 -10.73 19.86
N ILE A 113 8.83 -9.41 19.86
CA ILE A 113 8.63 -8.62 18.62
C ILE A 113 9.85 -8.78 17.71
N LYS A 114 11.07 -8.67 18.24
CA LYS A 114 12.30 -8.80 17.44
C LYS A 114 12.47 -10.19 16.81
N ALA A 115 11.99 -11.23 17.48
CA ALA A 115 12.04 -12.61 16.99
C ALA A 115 10.94 -12.93 15.98
N ASP A 116 9.88 -12.11 15.92
CA ASP A 116 8.78 -12.31 14.98
C ASP A 116 9.23 -12.07 13.53
N PRO A 117 8.89 -12.98 12.59
CA PRO A 117 9.27 -12.84 11.19
C PRO A 117 8.88 -11.51 10.53
N TYR A 118 7.83 -10.83 11.00
CA TYR A 118 7.43 -9.51 10.50
C TYR A 118 8.47 -8.41 10.81
N PHE A 119 9.26 -8.55 11.87
CA PHE A 119 10.20 -7.51 12.29
C PHE A 119 11.67 -7.92 12.17
N ALA A 120 11.96 -9.22 12.02
CA ALA A 120 13.32 -9.76 12.05
C ALA A 120 14.23 -9.23 10.93
N SER A 121 13.66 -8.77 9.80
CA SER A 121 14.43 -8.26 8.65
C SER A 121 14.84 -6.80 8.76
N ASP A 122 14.19 -6.03 9.63
CA ASP A 122 14.30 -4.56 9.64
C ASP A 122 14.96 -4.07 10.93
N PRO A 123 15.76 -2.99 10.89
CA PRO A 123 16.17 -2.31 12.10
C PRO A 123 14.94 -1.93 12.93
N LEU A 124 14.89 -2.36 14.19
CA LEU A 124 13.72 -2.28 15.05
C LEU A 124 14.03 -1.50 16.33
N GLU A 125 13.16 -0.54 16.65
CA GLU A 125 13.07 0.08 17.96
C GLU A 125 11.68 -0.16 18.55
N VAL A 126 11.63 -0.52 19.85
CA VAL A 126 10.37 -0.72 20.58
C VAL A 126 10.35 0.24 21.78
N ARG A 127 9.27 1.01 21.91
CA ARG A 127 9.04 1.98 22.99
C ARG A 127 7.73 1.68 23.69
N GLN A 128 7.75 1.69 25.02
CA GLN A 128 6.51 1.65 25.79
C GLN A 128 5.86 3.03 25.81
N VAL A 129 4.54 3.06 25.73
CA VAL A 129 3.70 4.26 25.91
C VAL A 129 2.50 3.93 26.78
N SER A 130 1.89 4.96 27.36
CA SER A 130 0.61 4.82 28.06
C SER A 130 -0.55 4.66 27.07
N LYS A 131 -1.71 4.21 27.57
CA LYS A 131 -2.92 4.10 26.75
C LYS A 131 -3.41 5.47 26.28
N GLU A 132 -3.20 6.51 27.08
CA GLU A 132 -3.52 7.90 26.77
C GLU A 132 -2.58 8.47 25.70
N GLU A 133 -1.32 8.02 25.65
CA GLU A 133 -0.32 8.45 24.66
C GLU A 133 -0.50 7.76 23.30
N MET A 134 -1.05 6.53 23.28
CA MET A 134 -1.19 5.71 22.07
C MET A 134 -1.84 6.46 20.89
N PRO A 135 -2.97 7.18 21.03
CA PRO A 135 -3.58 7.91 19.92
C PRO A 135 -2.68 8.98 19.29
N PHE A 136 -1.74 9.56 20.05
CA PHE A 136 -0.85 10.61 19.56
C PHE A 136 0.37 10.05 18.83
N VAL A 137 0.80 8.83 19.17
CA VAL A 137 1.91 8.15 18.47
C VAL A 137 1.42 7.23 17.34
N ALA A 138 0.14 6.88 17.36
CA ALA A 138 -0.54 6.21 16.28
C ALA A 138 -0.73 7.21 15.12
N ASP A 139 0.32 7.40 14.35
CA ASP A 139 0.34 8.25 13.16
C ASP A 139 -0.56 7.66 12.07
N ALA A 140 -1.68 8.31 11.74
CA ALA A 140 -2.54 7.85 10.64
C ALA A 140 -2.02 8.27 9.26
N SER A 141 -0.94 9.07 9.22
CA SER A 141 -0.27 9.43 7.98
C SER A 141 0.51 8.24 7.42
N HIS A 142 0.69 8.27 6.11
CA HIS A 142 1.65 7.47 5.40
C HIS A 142 2.10 8.22 4.15
N GLY A 143 2.89 7.54 3.34
CA GLY A 143 3.46 8.14 2.16
C GLY A 143 4.50 7.25 1.53
N VAL A 144 4.89 7.66 0.33
CA VAL A 144 5.85 6.95 -0.49
C VAL A 144 6.75 7.97 -1.18
N LEU A 145 7.99 7.57 -1.39
CA LEU A 145 8.87 8.15 -2.38
C LEU A 145 9.24 7.02 -3.36
N LEU A 146 8.68 7.09 -4.56
CA LEU A 146 9.03 6.23 -5.68
C LEU A 146 10.11 6.93 -6.50
N GLU A 147 11.18 6.22 -6.80
CA GLU A 147 12.30 6.74 -7.58
C GLU A 147 12.62 5.78 -8.71
N ARG A 148 12.93 6.30 -9.89
CA ARG A 148 13.48 5.52 -11.00
C ARG A 148 14.61 6.29 -11.67
N VAL A 149 15.74 5.63 -11.84
CA VAL A 149 16.87 6.15 -12.61
C VAL A 149 17.22 5.17 -13.71
N GLY A 150 17.31 5.65 -14.95
CA GLY A 150 17.50 4.76 -16.08
C GLY A 150 17.70 5.44 -17.42
N ALA A 151 17.32 4.72 -18.48
CA ALA A 151 17.42 5.12 -19.86
C ALA A 151 16.08 4.96 -20.61
N SER A 152 15.79 5.93 -21.48
CA SER A 152 14.73 5.83 -22.49
C SER A 152 15.36 5.49 -23.83
N GLY A 153 15.09 4.28 -24.34
CA GLY A 153 15.80 3.76 -25.51
C GLY A 153 17.29 3.59 -25.21
N LEU A 154 18.14 4.31 -25.95
CA LEU A 154 19.60 4.30 -25.78
C LEU A 154 20.14 5.47 -24.96
N THR A 155 19.28 6.41 -24.56
CA THR A 155 19.70 7.64 -23.86
C THR A 155 19.47 7.47 -22.37
N SER A 156 20.54 7.56 -21.57
CA SER A 156 20.51 7.46 -20.10
C SER A 156 20.27 8.81 -19.40
N ASN A 157 20.21 8.75 -18.07
CA ASN A 157 20.02 9.87 -17.13
C ASN A 157 18.58 10.38 -17.02
N GLN A 158 17.61 9.46 -17.06
CA GLN A 158 16.22 9.75 -16.79
C GLN A 158 16.00 9.53 -15.31
N HIS A 159 15.65 10.61 -14.62
CA HIS A 159 15.37 10.59 -13.18
C HIS A 159 13.90 10.90 -12.99
N LEU A 160 13.13 9.91 -12.54
CA LEU A 160 11.71 10.05 -12.23
C LEU A 160 11.51 9.93 -10.72
N THR A 161 10.69 10.81 -10.16
CA THR A 161 10.32 10.78 -8.75
C THR A 161 8.82 11.00 -8.58
N PHE A 162 8.24 10.32 -7.62
CA PHE A 162 6.87 10.54 -7.15
C PHE A 162 6.87 10.51 -5.63
N ASP A 163 6.55 11.64 -5.01
CA ASP A 163 6.38 11.78 -3.56
C ASP A 163 4.90 12.00 -3.25
N MET A 164 4.37 11.20 -2.34
CA MET A 164 2.99 11.29 -1.88
C MET A 164 2.95 11.22 -0.35
N ARG A 165 2.21 12.14 0.27
CA ARG A 165 1.93 12.19 1.73
C ARG A 165 0.43 12.22 1.95
N ILE A 166 -0.08 11.25 2.70
CA ILE A 166 -1.50 10.93 2.72
C ILE A 166 -1.94 10.51 4.12
N ASN A 167 -3.24 10.55 4.37
CA ASN A 167 -3.86 9.80 5.45
C ASN A 167 -4.20 8.39 4.93
N ASN A 168 -3.62 7.36 5.54
CA ASN A 168 -3.64 5.99 5.02
C ASN A 168 -5.05 5.41 4.84
N PRO A 169 -5.89 5.32 5.90
CA PRO A 169 -7.23 4.77 5.74
C PRO A 169 -8.11 5.64 4.82
N ALA A 170 -7.97 6.97 4.89
CA ALA A 170 -8.79 7.87 4.08
C ALA A 170 -8.49 7.72 2.57
N LEU A 171 -7.22 7.71 2.17
CA LEU A 171 -6.87 7.52 0.76
C LEU A 171 -7.25 6.12 0.27
N THR A 172 -6.97 5.08 1.07
CA THR A 172 -7.34 3.69 0.71
C THR A 172 -8.85 3.59 0.45
N ALA A 173 -9.68 4.14 1.35
CA ALA A 173 -11.13 4.18 1.18
C ALA A 173 -11.54 4.96 -0.09
N GLN A 174 -10.89 6.09 -0.37
CA GLN A 174 -11.18 6.87 -1.56
C GLN A 174 -10.84 6.11 -2.86
N VAL A 175 -9.74 5.35 -2.89
CA VAL A 175 -9.37 4.52 -4.03
C VAL A 175 -10.36 3.37 -4.22
N LEU A 176 -10.80 2.72 -3.14
CA LEU A 176 -11.84 1.69 -3.18
C LEU A 176 -13.14 2.22 -3.81
N VAL A 177 -13.61 3.41 -3.41
CA VAL A 177 -14.79 4.06 -4.00
C VAL A 177 -14.58 4.36 -5.49
N SER A 178 -13.40 4.84 -5.87
CA SER A 178 -13.07 5.09 -7.27
C SER A 178 -13.01 3.82 -8.11
N CYS A 179 -12.52 2.71 -7.55
CA CYS A 179 -12.53 1.41 -8.20
C CYS A 179 -13.94 0.84 -8.31
N ALA A 180 -14.80 1.01 -7.29
CA ALA A 180 -16.21 0.62 -7.39
C ALA A 180 -16.91 1.33 -8.56
N ARG A 181 -16.65 2.62 -8.75
CA ARG A 181 -17.12 3.38 -9.93
C ARG A 181 -16.60 2.80 -11.24
N ALA A 182 -15.31 2.48 -11.32
CA ALA A 182 -14.71 1.86 -12.50
C ALA A 182 -15.33 0.49 -12.80
N ALA A 183 -15.55 -0.35 -11.78
CA ALA A 183 -16.15 -1.68 -11.93
C ALA A 183 -17.55 -1.59 -12.56
N VAL A 184 -18.40 -0.68 -12.08
CA VAL A 184 -19.75 -0.47 -12.64
C VAL A 184 -19.69 -0.05 -14.11
N ARG A 185 -18.80 0.90 -14.45
CA ARG A 185 -18.62 1.37 -15.84
C ARG A 185 -18.10 0.26 -16.75
N MET A 186 -17.08 -0.47 -16.32
CA MET A 186 -16.53 -1.61 -17.06
C MET A 186 -17.59 -2.69 -17.27
N LYS A 187 -18.41 -2.98 -16.25
CA LYS A 187 -19.49 -3.95 -16.38
C LYS A 187 -20.54 -3.53 -17.43
N ALA A 188 -20.89 -2.24 -17.47
CA ALA A 188 -21.80 -1.68 -18.47
C ALA A 188 -21.24 -1.76 -19.90
N GLU A 189 -19.92 -1.78 -20.06
CA GLU A 189 -19.21 -1.97 -21.33
C GLU A 189 -19.02 -3.46 -21.69
N GLY A 190 -19.55 -4.39 -20.89
CA GLY A 190 -19.49 -5.83 -21.13
C GLY A 190 -18.23 -6.52 -20.61
N CYS A 191 -17.37 -5.83 -19.84
CA CYS A 191 -16.21 -6.46 -19.23
C CYS A 191 -16.63 -7.52 -18.19
N VAL A 192 -15.92 -8.65 -18.19
CA VAL A 192 -16.09 -9.76 -17.24
C VAL A 192 -14.73 -10.42 -17.01
N SER A 193 -14.10 -10.13 -15.86
CA SER A 193 -12.76 -10.60 -15.48
C SER A 193 -12.43 -10.11 -14.08
N SER A 194 -11.28 -10.53 -13.55
CA SER A 194 -10.58 -9.77 -12.50
C SER A 194 -9.61 -8.74 -13.09
N TYR A 195 -9.35 -7.67 -12.34
CA TYR A 195 -8.48 -6.56 -12.70
C TYR A 195 -7.73 -6.02 -11.48
N THR A 196 -6.60 -5.39 -11.73
CA THR A 196 -5.89 -4.50 -10.80
C THR A 196 -5.94 -3.06 -11.33
N LEU A 197 -5.44 -2.06 -10.59
CA LEU A 197 -5.42 -0.68 -11.07
C LEU A 197 -4.55 -0.46 -12.31
N ILE A 198 -3.56 -1.33 -12.57
CA ILE A 198 -2.73 -1.26 -13.79
C ILE A 198 -3.59 -1.48 -15.04
N ASP A 199 -4.64 -2.29 -14.94
CA ASP A 199 -5.53 -2.62 -16.06
C ASP A 199 -6.60 -1.56 -16.32
N ILE A 200 -6.76 -0.58 -15.42
CA ILE A 200 -7.90 0.35 -15.40
C ILE A 200 -7.46 1.73 -15.92
N PRO A 201 -8.02 2.21 -17.04
CA PRO A 201 -7.79 3.57 -17.50
C PRO A 201 -8.17 4.61 -16.43
N PRO A 202 -7.30 5.60 -16.11
CA PRO A 202 -7.54 6.55 -15.02
C PRO A 202 -8.88 7.30 -15.11
N VAL A 203 -9.36 7.59 -16.32
CA VAL A 203 -10.64 8.27 -16.53
C VAL A 203 -11.83 7.48 -15.96
N LYS A 204 -11.75 6.15 -15.87
CA LYS A 204 -12.81 5.31 -15.29
C LYS A 204 -12.95 5.51 -13.78
N LEU A 205 -11.86 5.86 -13.10
CA LEU A 205 -11.82 6.13 -11.66
C LEU A 205 -12.49 7.45 -11.29
N LEU A 206 -12.57 8.42 -12.20
CA LEU A 206 -13.03 9.78 -11.89
C LEU A 206 -14.57 9.91 -11.89
N PRO A 207 -15.17 10.71 -10.99
CA PRO A 207 -16.59 11.06 -11.08
C PRO A 207 -16.89 11.94 -12.32
N GLY A 208 -18.17 12.02 -12.69
CA GLY A 208 -18.63 12.84 -13.82
C GLY A 208 -18.39 12.23 -15.19
N GLU A 209 -18.76 12.98 -16.22
CA GLU A 209 -18.74 12.53 -17.62
C GLU A 209 -17.33 12.41 -18.18
N ARG A 210 -17.11 11.39 -19.03
CA ARG A 210 -15.80 11.09 -19.63
C ARG A 210 -15.24 12.30 -20.38
N MET A 211 -16.02 12.88 -21.30
CA MET A 211 -15.53 13.98 -22.14
C MET A 211 -15.26 15.27 -21.36
N ALA A 212 -16.02 15.51 -20.29
CA ALA A 212 -15.75 16.63 -19.38
C ALA A 212 -14.42 16.44 -18.64
N ASN A 213 -14.13 15.23 -18.18
CA ASN A 213 -12.84 14.91 -17.58
C ASN A 213 -11.68 15.01 -18.57
N VAL A 214 -11.86 14.54 -19.81
CA VAL A 214 -10.84 14.66 -20.87
C VAL A 214 -10.54 16.12 -21.15
N ALA A 215 -11.56 16.96 -21.39
CA ALA A 215 -11.37 18.38 -21.68
C ALA A 215 -10.70 19.18 -20.55
N ARG A 216 -10.76 18.68 -19.31
CA ARG A 216 -10.15 19.33 -18.13
C ARG A 216 -8.71 18.88 -17.88
N LEU A 217 -8.35 17.66 -18.28
CA LEU A 217 -7.10 16.99 -17.88
C LEU A 217 -6.11 16.77 -19.05
N VAL A 218 -6.56 16.96 -20.28
CA VAL A 218 -5.76 16.91 -21.52
C VAL A 218 -5.83 18.28 -22.18
#